data_AF-A0AAD3GZ30-F1
#
_entry.id   AF-A0AAD3GZ30-F1
#
_cell.length_a   1.000
_cell.length_b   1.000
_cell.length_c   1.000
_cell.angle_alpha   90.00
_cell.angle_beta   90.00
_cell.angle_gamma   90.00
#
_symmetry.space_group_name_H-M   'P 1'
#
loop_
_entity.id
_entity.type
_entity.pdbx_description
1 polymer ?
#
loop_
_entity_poly.entity_id
_entity_poly.type
_entity_poly.pdbx_seq_one_letter_code
_entity_poly.pdbx_strand_id
1 'polypeptide(L)'
;MPKDNVYPFKGPMLWNDATCTAQGFLANFAQMCYIPCNAWLAIYYVCVLVFKLKAGTISRYIEPFFYIFSLVSSLVVSLIYLKDEFYHADPLNTHCYTARYPIHCTWVPDGEECYDNGSYLYTEAGYYANLKATLYYVYAVFGILIMCMLVIIINTYLFEKRIKVESASSTVQEGNNTTSRTGPRNSNPASLDTNSRTIEAANTSQETKTTRTRDGLKFSRIVAFQATLYILTVFIIYIPLAISLESNDVEEGAGVYSRVFLQNFEGFFILCIFLYHKVHNLRRSKNRSNMPLIEALKLIFSSREDRDDFFLENITMVQLESDDIRLRREAAIQAEMDVANEDSFVDDSKPDTADLEKYEGISFASPGVSYNYGDAVSSDGKSSIGPSAFSHSTPNFDDISYDVSKFNWQSVKSGAQESSSNRYYEQRSYADESSC
;
A
#
# COMPACT_ATOMS: atom_id res chain seq x y z
N MET A 1 30.26 3.31 29.54
CA MET A 1 28.86 2.88 29.71
C MET A 1 28.12 4.01 30.41
N PRO A 2 26.90 4.37 29.97
CA PRO A 2 26.03 5.30 30.70
C PRO A 2 25.86 4.80 32.14
N LYS A 3 25.83 5.72 33.11
CA LYS A 3 25.61 5.36 34.53
C LYS A 3 24.16 4.93 34.78
N ASP A 4 23.24 5.37 33.92
CA ASP A 4 21.80 5.12 34.00
C ASP A 4 21.45 3.89 33.17
N ASN A 5 22.15 2.78 33.44
CA ASN A 5 21.89 1.53 32.77
C ASN A 5 20.88 0.72 33.56
N VAL A 6 19.72 0.50 32.96
CA VAL A 6 18.58 -0.18 33.60
C VAL A 6 18.62 -1.70 33.42
N TYR A 7 19.63 -2.20 32.70
CA TYR A 7 19.66 -3.59 32.29
C TYR A 7 20.84 -4.37 32.90
N PRO A 8 20.58 -5.52 33.58
CA PRO A 8 21.61 -6.33 34.21
C PRO A 8 22.42 -7.22 33.25
N PHE A 9 22.15 -7.17 31.94
CA PHE A 9 22.81 -8.05 30.96
C PHE A 9 24.22 -7.56 30.59
N LYS A 10 25.20 -8.46 30.55
CA LYS A 10 26.57 -8.17 30.09
C LYS A 10 26.65 -8.14 28.55
N GLY A 11 26.05 -7.13 27.92
CA GLY A 11 26.16 -6.87 26.48
C GLY A 11 26.54 -5.41 26.19
N PRO A 12 27.05 -5.08 25.00
CA PRO A 12 27.24 -3.68 24.58
C PRO A 12 25.87 -3.00 24.52
N MET A 13 25.50 -2.32 25.59
CA MET A 13 24.24 -1.59 25.69
C MET A 13 24.40 -0.22 25.07
N LEU A 14 23.57 0.04 24.07
CA LEU A 14 23.58 1.29 23.31
C LEU A 14 22.56 2.32 23.84
N TRP A 15 21.72 1.95 24.81
CA TRP A 15 20.49 2.71 25.12
C TRP A 15 20.25 2.91 26.62
N ASN A 16 19.76 4.09 26.99
CA ASN A 16 19.14 4.40 28.29
C ASN A 16 17.59 4.31 28.19
N ASP A 17 16.86 4.43 29.30
CA ASP A 17 15.40 4.31 29.31
C ASP A 17 14.68 5.30 28.38
N ALA A 18 15.16 6.54 28.33
CA ALA A 18 14.57 7.55 27.47
C ALA A 18 14.71 7.16 25.99
N THR A 19 15.88 6.69 25.58
CA THR A 19 16.11 6.22 24.21
C THR A 19 15.34 4.94 23.91
N CYS A 20 15.22 4.02 24.87
CA CYS A 20 14.43 2.80 24.74
C CYS A 20 12.95 3.12 24.54
N THR A 21 12.40 4.00 25.37
CA THR A 21 11.01 4.48 25.30
C THR A 21 10.73 5.17 23.97
N ALA A 22 11.62 6.07 23.54
CA ALA A 22 11.50 6.75 22.24
C ALA A 22 11.56 5.76 21.06
N GLN A 23 12.48 4.79 21.11
CA GLN A 23 12.61 3.76 20.07
C GLN A 23 11.37 2.87 20.01
N GLY A 24 10.87 2.39 21.16
CA GLY A 24 9.68 1.56 21.24
C GLY A 24 8.43 2.29 20.76
N PHE A 25 8.29 3.57 21.14
CA PHE A 25 7.22 4.43 20.64
C PHE A 25 7.25 4.57 19.12
N LEU A 26 8.40 4.89 18.53
CA LEU A 26 8.55 5.06 17.09
C LEU A 26 8.32 3.75 16.33
N ALA A 27 8.85 2.64 16.82
CA ALA A 27 8.65 1.32 16.24
C ALA A 27 7.17 0.92 16.26
N ASN A 28 6.50 1.07 17.40
CA ASN A 28 5.09 0.78 17.53
C ASN A 28 4.23 1.72 16.67
N PHE A 29 4.54 3.01 16.64
CA PHE A 29 3.83 3.97 15.79
C PHE A 29 3.93 3.61 14.32
N ALA A 30 5.13 3.29 13.83
CA ALA A 30 5.35 2.87 12.46
C ALA A 30 4.57 1.58 12.14
N GLN A 31 4.64 0.58 13.02
CA GLN A 31 3.92 -0.69 12.85
C GLN A 31 2.40 -0.48 12.83
N MET A 32 1.86 0.31 13.77
CA MET A 32 0.43 0.59 13.85
C MET A 32 -0.07 1.45 12.68
N CYS A 33 0.80 2.23 12.02
CA CYS A 33 0.47 3.04 10.83
C CYS A 33 0.53 2.24 9.54
N TYR A 34 1.46 1.29 9.48
CA TYR A 34 1.63 0.38 8.36
C TYR A 34 0.39 -0.49 8.10
N ILE A 35 -0.21 -1.07 9.15
CA ILE A 35 -1.38 -1.96 9.04
C ILE A 35 -2.59 -1.28 8.33
N PRO A 36 -3.08 -0.10 8.76
CA PRO A 36 -4.18 0.58 8.07
C PRO A 36 -3.78 1.06 6.67
N CYS A 37 -2.53 1.51 6.45
CA CYS A 37 -2.08 1.90 5.11
C CYS A 37 -2.22 0.78 4.08
N ASN A 38 -1.95 -0.46 4.48
CA ASN A 38 -2.18 -1.64 3.64
C ASN A 38 -3.66 -1.87 3.32
N ALA A 39 -4.56 -1.72 4.30
CA ALA A 39 -5.99 -1.82 4.07
C ALA A 39 -6.49 -0.70 3.13
N TRP A 40 -5.97 0.52 3.30
CA TRP A 40 -6.29 1.65 2.42
C TRP A 40 -5.80 1.44 0.99
N LEU A 41 -4.64 0.81 0.81
CA LEU A 41 -4.16 0.41 -0.51
C LEU A 41 -5.12 -0.59 -1.17
N ALA A 42 -5.66 -1.55 -0.40
CA ALA A 42 -6.67 -2.48 -0.91
C ALA A 42 -7.97 -1.76 -1.31
N ILE A 43 -8.42 -0.81 -0.48
CA ILE A 43 -9.60 0.01 -0.77
C ILE A 43 -9.38 0.88 -2.01
N TYR A 44 -8.19 1.46 -2.16
CA TYR A 44 -7.79 2.19 -3.36
C TYR A 44 -7.95 1.31 -4.62
N TYR A 45 -7.48 0.06 -4.59
CA TYR A 45 -7.67 -0.86 -5.71
C TYR A 45 -9.13 -1.20 -5.97
N VAL A 46 -9.97 -1.36 -4.93
CA VAL A 46 -11.41 -1.53 -5.11
C VAL A 46 -12.02 -0.29 -5.78
N CYS A 47 -11.69 0.91 -5.30
CA CYS A 47 -12.15 2.18 -5.87
C CYS A 47 -11.83 2.31 -7.37
N VAL A 48 -10.61 1.94 -7.78
CA VAL A 48 -10.21 2.07 -9.18
C VAL A 48 -10.72 0.90 -10.03
N LEU A 49 -10.59 -0.36 -9.58
CA LEU A 49 -10.97 -1.54 -10.38
C LEU A 49 -12.48 -1.75 -10.46
N VAL A 50 -13.17 -1.63 -9.32
CA VAL A 50 -14.59 -1.98 -9.19
C VAL A 50 -15.48 -0.77 -9.46
N PHE A 51 -15.16 0.37 -8.83
CA PHE A 51 -15.97 1.58 -8.97
C PHE A 51 -15.54 2.48 -10.13
N LYS A 52 -14.44 2.16 -10.83
CA LYS A 52 -13.89 2.95 -11.94
C LYS A 52 -13.70 4.43 -11.59
N LEU A 53 -13.36 4.73 -10.33
CA LEU A 53 -13.14 6.10 -9.90
C LEU A 53 -11.88 6.66 -10.55
N LYS A 54 -11.95 7.92 -11.00
CA LYS A 54 -10.80 8.62 -11.59
C LYS A 54 -9.74 8.86 -10.51
N ALA A 55 -8.46 8.64 -10.83
CA ALA A 55 -7.34 8.83 -9.91
C ALA A 55 -7.35 10.22 -9.26
N GLY A 56 -7.65 11.28 -10.02
CA GLY A 56 -7.75 12.64 -9.48
C GLY A 56 -8.85 12.84 -8.45
N THR A 57 -9.97 12.11 -8.53
CA THR A 57 -11.02 12.14 -7.51
C THR A 57 -10.56 11.45 -6.23
N ILE A 58 -9.89 10.29 -6.37
CA ILE A 58 -9.39 9.53 -5.22
C ILE A 58 -8.32 10.34 -4.49
N SER A 59 -7.34 10.86 -5.22
CA SER A 59 -6.22 11.60 -4.62
C SER A 59 -6.65 12.90 -3.93
N ARG A 60 -7.67 13.58 -4.47
CA ARG A 60 -8.15 14.84 -3.90
C ARG A 60 -9.00 14.67 -2.64
N TYR A 61 -9.79 13.59 -2.56
CA TYR A 61 -10.83 13.46 -1.52
C TYR A 61 -10.63 12.27 -0.58
N ILE A 62 -10.21 11.14 -1.12
CA ILE A 62 -10.17 9.86 -0.38
C ILE A 62 -8.80 9.68 0.29
N GLU A 63 -7.74 9.94 -0.46
CA GLU A 63 -6.36 9.74 -0.02
C GLU A 63 -5.98 10.56 1.24
N PRO A 64 -6.33 11.86 1.38
CA PRO A 64 -6.00 12.61 2.58
C PRO A 64 -6.68 12.05 3.83
N PHE A 65 -7.92 11.57 3.70
CA PHE A 65 -8.65 10.96 4.80
C PHE A 65 -7.98 9.67 5.28
N PHE A 66 -7.51 8.84 4.36
CA PHE A 66 -6.79 7.60 4.69
C PHE A 66 -5.50 7.87 5.45
N TYR A 67 -4.70 8.85 5.01
CA TYR A 67 -3.48 9.21 5.71
C TYR A 67 -3.74 9.79 7.10
N ILE A 68 -4.70 10.72 7.20
CA ILE A 68 -5.06 11.32 8.49
C ILE A 68 -5.56 10.24 9.46
N PHE A 69 -6.45 9.34 9.00
CA PHE A 69 -6.95 8.26 9.85
C PHE A 69 -5.82 7.36 10.35
N SER A 70 -4.96 6.88 9.45
CA SER A 70 -3.82 6.02 9.81
C SER A 70 -2.90 6.72 10.81
N LEU A 71 -2.50 7.97 10.55
CA LEU A 71 -1.59 8.69 11.43
C LEU A 71 -2.21 8.92 12.81
N VAL A 72 -3.46 9.36 12.87
CA VAL A 72 -4.13 9.68 14.13
C VAL A 72 -4.39 8.40 14.94
N SER A 73 -4.90 7.33 14.32
CA SER A 73 -5.19 6.09 15.04
C SER A 73 -3.92 5.46 15.60
N SER A 74 -2.83 5.42 14.83
CA SER A 74 -1.55 4.88 15.28
C SER A 74 -0.90 5.72 16.36
N LEU A 75 -1.02 7.06 16.27
CA LEU A 75 -0.53 7.97 17.29
C LEU A 75 -1.26 7.75 18.62
N VAL A 76 -2.59 7.63 18.60
CA VAL A 76 -3.40 7.39 19.80
C VAL A 76 -2.98 6.09 20.47
N VAL A 77 -2.84 5.00 19.71
CA VAL A 77 -2.41 3.70 20.27
C VAL A 77 -1.02 3.85 20.89
N SER A 78 -0.03 4.37 20.18
CA SER A 78 1.33 4.52 20.72
C SER A 78 1.41 5.47 21.93
N LEU A 79 0.58 6.51 22.01
CA LEU A 79 0.52 7.39 23.17
C LEU A 79 -0.07 6.68 24.40
N ILE A 80 -1.02 5.77 24.22
CA ILE A 80 -1.54 4.93 25.32
C ILE A 80 -0.41 4.05 25.87
N TYR A 81 0.32 3.34 24.99
CA TYR A 81 1.46 2.51 25.41
C TYR A 81 2.59 3.34 26.05
N LEU A 82 2.83 4.57 25.57
CA LEU A 82 3.82 5.48 26.14
C LEU A 82 3.42 5.96 27.53
N LYS A 83 2.17 6.39 27.71
CA LYS A 83 1.62 6.84 29.00
C LYS A 83 1.67 5.70 30.03
N ASP A 84 1.41 4.48 29.58
CA ASP A 84 1.40 3.30 30.41
C ASP A 84 2.80 2.66 30.60
N GLU A 85 3.85 3.30 30.07
CA GLU A 85 5.26 2.89 30.19
C GLU A 85 5.56 1.45 29.73
N PHE A 86 4.80 0.93 28.76
CA PHE A 86 4.92 -0.46 28.29
C PHE A 86 6.14 -0.74 27.40
N TYR A 87 7.03 0.23 27.19
CA TYR A 87 8.20 0.06 26.34
C TYR A 87 9.39 -0.43 27.16
N HIS A 88 9.75 -1.69 26.96
CA HIS A 88 10.87 -2.32 27.65
C HIS A 88 11.83 -2.97 26.65
N ALA A 89 13.12 -3.05 26.99
CA ALA A 89 14.06 -3.80 26.18
C ALA A 89 13.85 -5.31 26.31
N ASP A 90 14.12 -6.01 25.22
CA ASP A 90 14.14 -7.47 25.15
C ASP A 90 15.49 -7.89 24.58
N PRO A 91 16.23 -8.83 25.20
CA PRO A 91 17.41 -9.42 24.57
C PRO A 91 17.12 -10.10 23.23
N LEU A 92 15.88 -10.50 22.96
CA LEU A 92 15.47 -11.13 21.70
C LEU A 92 15.15 -10.12 20.60
N ASN A 93 15.00 -8.84 20.92
CA ASN A 93 14.69 -7.79 19.96
C ASN A 93 15.82 -6.76 19.89
N THR A 94 16.08 -6.26 18.69
CA THR A 94 17.07 -5.18 18.45
C THR A 94 16.58 -3.80 18.87
N HIS A 95 15.31 -3.70 19.27
CA HIS A 95 14.62 -2.50 19.67
C HIS A 95 13.77 -2.76 20.89
N CYS A 96 13.45 -1.71 21.63
CA CYS A 96 12.47 -1.80 22.71
C CYS A 96 11.08 -2.09 22.16
N TYR A 97 10.37 -2.99 22.81
CA TYR A 97 9.07 -3.47 22.37
C TYR A 97 8.02 -3.30 23.47
N THR A 98 6.75 -3.46 23.10
CA THR A 98 5.64 -3.42 24.05
C THR A 98 5.63 -4.70 24.88
N ALA A 99 5.99 -4.61 26.15
CA ALA A 99 5.98 -5.72 27.09
C ALA A 99 5.18 -5.36 28.34
N ARG A 100 4.63 -6.38 29.00
CA ARG A 100 3.88 -6.19 30.25
C ARG A 100 4.80 -5.79 31.42
N TYR A 101 6.01 -6.33 31.43
CA TYR A 101 7.02 -6.07 32.46
C TYR A 101 8.42 -6.21 31.84
N PRO A 102 9.45 -5.56 32.42
CA PRO A 102 10.84 -5.78 32.03
C PRO A 102 11.24 -7.25 32.17
N ILE A 103 12.09 -7.76 31.29
CA ILE A 103 12.45 -9.19 31.29
C ILE A 103 13.17 -9.66 32.57
N HIS A 104 13.82 -8.75 33.30
CA HIS A 104 14.49 -9.08 34.56
C HIS A 104 13.51 -9.26 35.72
N CYS A 105 12.23 -8.89 35.52
CA CYS A 105 11.15 -9.21 36.43
C CYS A 105 10.75 -10.67 36.28
N THR A 106 11.36 -11.54 37.09
CA THR A 106 10.80 -12.88 37.28
C THR A 106 9.48 -12.73 38.01
N TRP A 107 8.41 -13.28 37.43
CA TRP A 107 7.08 -13.30 38.04
C TRP A 107 7.18 -13.91 39.45
N VAL A 108 7.21 -13.05 40.48
CA VAL A 108 7.10 -13.49 41.87
C VAL A 108 5.60 -13.63 42.12
N PRO A 109 5.10 -14.81 42.54
CA PRO A 109 3.67 -15.04 42.79
C PRO A 109 3.05 -14.02 43.75
N ASP A 110 3.86 -13.44 44.63
CA ASP A 110 3.45 -12.49 45.65
C ASP A 110 3.47 -11.02 45.17
N GLY A 111 3.84 -10.77 43.91
CA GLY A 111 3.58 -9.49 43.22
C GLY A 111 4.36 -8.26 43.71
N GLU A 112 5.19 -8.34 44.76
CA GLU A 112 5.75 -7.15 45.42
C GLU A 112 7.08 -6.62 44.82
N GLU A 113 7.84 -7.39 44.04
CA GLU A 113 9.24 -7.03 43.75
C GLU A 113 9.53 -6.33 42.40
N CYS A 114 8.53 -6.13 41.53
CA CYS A 114 8.74 -5.41 40.25
C CYS A 114 8.07 -4.05 40.13
N TYR A 115 7.88 -3.39 41.27
CA TYR A 115 7.55 -1.98 41.33
C TYR A 115 8.84 -1.16 41.48
N ASP A 116 9.39 -0.71 40.37
CA ASP A 116 10.41 0.34 40.45
C ASP A 116 9.70 1.62 40.96
N ASN A 117 9.94 1.97 42.23
CA ASN A 117 9.47 3.18 42.93
C ASN A 117 7.99 3.29 43.36
N GLY A 118 7.22 2.20 43.39
CA GLY A 118 5.88 2.20 44.02
C GLY A 118 4.81 3.09 43.35
N SER A 119 5.09 3.65 42.18
CA SER A 119 4.22 4.59 41.46
C SER A 119 3.31 3.97 40.42
N TYR A 120 3.39 2.66 40.17
CA TYR A 120 2.65 2.03 39.08
C TYR A 120 1.82 0.85 39.54
N LEU A 121 0.66 1.17 40.13
CA LEU A 121 -0.45 0.25 40.33
C LEU A 121 -1.16 0.00 38.99
N TYR A 122 -0.41 -0.41 37.96
CA TYR A 122 -1.05 -0.89 36.74
C TYR A 122 -1.67 -2.23 37.06
N THR A 123 -2.99 -2.18 37.27
CA THR A 123 -3.79 -3.39 37.35
C THR A 123 -3.53 -4.19 36.08
N GLU A 124 -3.15 -5.45 36.23
CA GLU A 124 -3.07 -6.45 35.17
C GLU A 124 -4.23 -6.35 34.16
N ALA A 125 -5.42 -6.00 34.65
CA ALA A 125 -6.60 -5.70 33.87
C ALA A 125 -6.41 -4.62 32.78
N GLY A 126 -5.67 -3.55 33.06
CA GLY A 126 -5.42 -2.43 32.14
C GLY A 126 -4.56 -2.83 30.94
N TYR A 127 -3.45 -3.54 31.18
CA TYR A 127 -2.61 -4.07 30.10
C TYR A 127 -3.41 -5.01 29.19
N TYR A 128 -4.16 -5.97 29.77
CA TYR A 128 -4.98 -6.89 28.98
C TYR A 128 -6.12 -6.18 28.24
N ALA A 129 -6.70 -5.12 28.81
CA ALA A 129 -7.71 -4.32 28.13
C ALA A 129 -7.12 -3.61 26.90
N ASN A 130 -5.95 -2.98 27.03
CA ASN A 130 -5.24 -2.31 25.94
C ASN A 130 -4.80 -3.32 24.87
N LEU A 131 -4.22 -4.46 25.28
CA LEU A 131 -3.82 -5.53 24.36
C LEU A 131 -5.03 -6.06 23.56
N LYS A 132 -6.16 -6.34 24.24
CA LYS A 132 -7.39 -6.76 23.56
C LYS A 132 -7.90 -5.70 22.59
N ALA A 133 -7.90 -4.42 22.99
CA ALA A 133 -8.31 -3.32 22.13
C ALA A 133 -7.41 -3.23 20.87
N THR A 134 -6.09 -3.35 21.02
CA THR A 134 -5.13 -3.39 19.92
C THR A 134 -5.39 -4.60 19.02
N LEU A 135 -5.60 -5.79 19.57
CA LEU A 135 -5.93 -7.00 18.79
C LEU A 135 -7.24 -6.83 18.02
N TYR A 136 -8.30 -6.32 18.64
CA TYR A 136 -9.57 -6.03 17.96
C TYR A 136 -9.39 -5.03 16.82
N TYR A 137 -8.60 -3.97 17.02
CA TYR A 137 -8.26 -3.01 15.97
C TYR A 137 -7.55 -3.70 14.80
N VAL A 138 -6.51 -4.50 15.09
CA VAL A 138 -5.75 -5.24 14.08
C VAL A 138 -6.66 -6.20 13.31
N TYR A 139 -7.51 -6.98 14.00
CA TYR A 139 -8.46 -7.88 13.35
C TYR A 139 -9.50 -7.14 12.50
N ALA A 140 -9.99 -5.99 12.96
CA ALA A 140 -10.94 -5.18 12.19
C ALA A 140 -10.30 -4.68 10.88
N VAL A 141 -9.06 -4.19 10.93
CA VAL A 141 -8.34 -3.74 9.73
C VAL A 141 -8.04 -4.91 8.78
N PHE A 142 -7.65 -6.06 9.31
CA PHE A 142 -7.48 -7.27 8.49
C PHE A 142 -8.79 -7.76 7.87
N GLY A 143 -9.91 -7.68 8.59
CA GLY A 143 -11.23 -7.97 8.07
C GLY A 143 -11.58 -7.10 6.86
N ILE A 144 -11.31 -5.79 6.95
CA ILE A 144 -11.49 -4.84 5.85
C ILE A 144 -10.62 -5.23 4.64
N LEU A 145 -9.35 -5.56 4.88
CA LEU A 145 -8.42 -5.98 3.83
C LEU A 145 -8.92 -7.25 3.11
N ILE A 146 -9.30 -8.29 3.86
CA ILE A 146 -9.83 -9.54 3.30
C ILE A 146 -11.10 -9.26 2.49
N MET A 147 -12.02 -8.46 3.02
CA MET A 147 -13.26 -8.09 2.32
C MET A 147 -12.98 -7.35 1.00
N CYS A 148 -12.06 -6.39 1.00
CA CYS A 148 -11.66 -5.67 -0.22
C CYS A 148 -11.11 -6.62 -1.29
N MET A 149 -10.25 -7.55 -0.87
CA MET A 149 -9.66 -8.52 -1.80
C MET A 149 -10.69 -9.51 -2.35
N LEU A 150 -11.63 -9.98 -1.52
CA LEU A 150 -12.74 -10.80 -1.98
C LEU A 150 -13.58 -10.06 -3.04
N VAL A 151 -13.86 -8.77 -2.82
CA VAL A 151 -14.57 -7.92 -3.78
C VAL A 151 -13.79 -7.82 -5.10
N ILE A 152 -12.46 -7.63 -5.07
CA ILE A 152 -11.61 -7.60 -6.27
C ILE A 152 -11.65 -8.94 -7.03
N ILE A 153 -11.52 -10.07 -6.31
CA ILE A 153 -11.52 -11.41 -6.90
C ILE A 153 -12.88 -11.71 -7.53
N ILE A 154 -13.98 -11.45 -6.82
CA ILE A 154 -15.34 -11.65 -7.31
C ILE A 154 -15.59 -10.78 -8.54
N ASN A 155 -15.22 -9.50 -8.49
CA ASN A 155 -15.41 -8.59 -9.63
C ASN A 155 -14.61 -9.04 -10.86
N THR A 156 -13.34 -9.42 -10.65
CA THR A 156 -12.49 -9.96 -11.73
C THR A 156 -13.09 -11.22 -12.34
N TYR A 157 -13.59 -12.14 -11.52
CA TYR A 157 -14.25 -13.37 -11.99
C TYR A 157 -15.52 -13.07 -12.79
N LEU A 158 -16.36 -12.16 -12.30
CA LEU A 158 -17.58 -11.73 -13.00
C LEU A 158 -17.26 -11.05 -14.32
N PHE A 159 -16.20 -10.23 -14.35
CA PHE A 159 -15.71 -9.56 -15.55
C PHE A 159 -15.23 -10.57 -16.60
N GLU A 160 -14.42 -11.56 -16.20
CA GLU A 160 -14.01 -12.64 -17.10
C GLU A 160 -15.20 -13.41 -17.68
N LYS A 161 -16.21 -13.70 -16.85
CA LYS A 161 -17.41 -14.42 -17.29
C LYS A 161 -18.18 -13.63 -18.34
N ARG A 162 -18.35 -12.32 -18.14
CA ARG A 162 -19.04 -11.44 -19.11
C ARG A 162 -18.32 -11.45 -20.46
N ILE A 163 -17.00 -11.32 -20.46
CA ILE A 163 -16.23 -11.32 -21.71
C ILE A 163 -16.30 -12.67 -22.43
N LYS A 164 -16.28 -13.79 -21.71
CA LYS A 164 -16.45 -15.12 -22.32
C LYS A 164 -17.79 -15.24 -23.03
N VAL A 165 -18.88 -14.76 -22.42
CA VAL A 165 -20.23 -14.78 -23.04
C VAL A 165 -20.28 -13.89 -24.28
N GLU A 166 -19.74 -12.68 -24.21
CA GLU A 166 -19.69 -11.75 -25.37
C GLU A 166 -18.83 -12.31 -26.51
N SER A 167 -17.71 -12.96 -26.20
CA SER A 167 -16.84 -13.59 -27.20
C SER A 167 -17.53 -14.78 -27.89
N ALA A 168 -18.30 -15.59 -27.15
CA ALA A 168 -19.06 -16.70 -27.71
C ALA A 168 -20.21 -16.22 -28.60
N SER A 169 -20.90 -15.14 -28.21
CA SER A 169 -21.98 -14.54 -29.02
C SER A 169 -21.45 -13.96 -30.32
N SER A 170 -20.24 -13.40 -30.32
CA SER A 170 -19.63 -12.79 -31.51
C SER A 170 -19.28 -13.85 -32.58
N THR A 171 -18.81 -15.03 -32.17
CA THR A 171 -18.49 -16.13 -33.09
C THR A 171 -19.72 -16.66 -33.83
N VAL A 172 -20.91 -16.65 -33.20
CA VAL A 172 -22.16 -17.12 -33.85
C VAL A 172 -22.62 -16.15 -34.94
N GLN A 173 -22.41 -14.85 -34.77
CA GLN A 173 -22.83 -13.84 -35.75
C GLN A 173 -22.01 -13.90 -37.04
N GLU A 174 -20.72 -14.23 -36.96
CA GLU A 174 -19.82 -14.35 -38.11
C GLU A 174 -20.18 -15.56 -39.01
N GLY A 175 -20.65 -16.66 -38.40
CA GLY A 175 -21.09 -17.84 -39.13
C GLY A 175 -22.31 -17.61 -40.02
N ASN A 176 -23.29 -16.83 -39.56
CA ASN A 176 -24.55 -16.64 -40.28
C ASN A 176 -24.44 -15.72 -41.51
N ASN A 177 -23.49 -14.78 -41.53
CA ASN A 177 -23.33 -13.86 -42.68
C ASN A 177 -22.63 -14.51 -43.88
N THR A 178 -21.96 -15.64 -43.69
CA THR A 178 -21.19 -16.30 -44.76
C THR A 178 -22.07 -17.24 -45.61
N THR A 179 -23.22 -17.70 -45.09
CA THR A 179 -24.05 -18.72 -45.78
C THR A 179 -25.03 -18.14 -46.80
N SER A 180 -25.25 -16.82 -46.85
CA SER A 180 -26.29 -16.23 -47.71
C SER A 180 -25.80 -15.72 -49.08
N ARG A 181 -24.60 -16.14 -49.54
CA ARG A 181 -24.01 -15.68 -50.82
C ARG A 181 -23.88 -16.79 -51.89
N THR A 182 -24.80 -17.74 -51.90
CA THR A 182 -25.09 -18.60 -53.07
C THR A 182 -26.32 -18.07 -53.81
N GLY A 183 -26.29 -16.79 -54.20
CA GLY A 183 -27.23 -16.25 -55.18
C GLY A 183 -26.69 -16.46 -56.60
N PRO A 184 -27.53 -16.86 -57.58
CA PRO A 184 -27.10 -17.06 -58.96
C PRO A 184 -26.49 -15.79 -59.56
N ARG A 185 -25.27 -15.96 -60.06
CA ARG A 185 -24.39 -14.94 -60.64
C ARG A 185 -24.92 -14.49 -62.00
N ASN A 186 -25.75 -13.45 -62.02
CA ASN A 186 -26.03 -12.72 -63.26
C ASN A 186 -24.90 -11.73 -63.53
N SER A 187 -24.15 -12.02 -64.60
CA SER A 187 -23.00 -11.28 -65.10
C SER A 187 -23.43 -9.99 -65.78
N ASN A 188 -23.19 -8.84 -65.15
CA ASN A 188 -23.05 -7.56 -65.83
C ASN A 188 -21.73 -6.91 -65.40
N PRO A 189 -20.76 -6.75 -66.32
CA PRO A 189 -19.43 -6.22 -66.03
C PRO A 189 -19.34 -4.72 -66.34
N ALA A 190 -19.71 -3.84 -65.41
CA ALA A 190 -19.34 -2.41 -65.46
C ALA A 190 -19.73 -1.68 -64.17
N SER A 191 -18.82 -1.63 -63.18
CA SER A 191 -18.75 -0.70 -62.02
C SER A 191 -18.18 -1.42 -60.79
N LEU A 192 -16.86 -1.70 -60.76
CA LEU A 192 -16.27 -2.63 -59.78
C LEU A 192 -15.25 -2.04 -58.79
N ASP A 193 -14.94 -0.74 -58.80
CA ASP A 193 -13.76 -0.27 -58.03
C ASP A 193 -14.04 0.49 -56.72
N THR A 194 -15.24 1.02 -56.49
CA THR A 194 -15.46 1.89 -55.32
C THR A 194 -15.91 1.16 -54.05
N ASN A 195 -16.58 -0.01 -54.16
CA ASN A 195 -17.14 -0.71 -53.01
C ASN A 195 -16.14 -1.60 -52.23
N SER A 196 -14.93 -1.83 -52.75
CA SER A 196 -13.95 -2.71 -52.09
C SER A 196 -13.22 -2.03 -50.92
N ARG A 197 -13.01 -0.71 -50.97
CA ARG A 197 -12.27 0.03 -49.91
C ARG A 197 -13.08 0.21 -48.62
N THR A 198 -14.41 0.36 -48.72
CA THR A 198 -15.28 0.54 -47.55
C THR A 198 -15.41 -0.73 -46.72
N ILE A 199 -15.33 -1.90 -47.35
CA ILE A 199 -15.39 -3.20 -46.66
C ILE A 199 -14.07 -3.50 -45.93
N GLU A 200 -12.94 -3.07 -46.48
CA GLU A 200 -11.62 -3.30 -45.87
C GLU A 200 -11.43 -2.47 -44.59
N ALA A 201 -11.86 -1.20 -44.58
CA ALA A 201 -11.80 -0.33 -43.40
C ALA A 201 -12.71 -0.81 -42.24
N ALA A 202 -13.88 -1.39 -42.57
CA ALA A 202 -14.78 -1.98 -41.57
C ALA A 202 -14.15 -3.22 -40.90
N ASN A 203 -13.45 -4.06 -41.67
CA ASN A 203 -12.77 -5.24 -41.14
C ASN A 203 -11.57 -4.88 -40.25
N THR A 204 -10.77 -3.85 -40.62
CA THR A 204 -9.65 -3.39 -39.78
C THR A 204 -10.10 -2.80 -38.43
N SER A 205 -11.27 -2.14 -38.41
CA SER A 205 -11.85 -1.57 -37.19
C SER A 205 -12.36 -2.63 -36.21
N GLN A 206 -12.72 -3.82 -36.71
CA GLN A 206 -13.22 -4.91 -35.87
C GLN A 206 -12.07 -5.73 -35.24
N GLU A 207 -10.96 -5.97 -35.97
CA GLU A 207 -9.77 -6.64 -35.43
C GLU A 207 -9.05 -5.83 -34.32
N THR A 208 -9.04 -4.50 -34.44
CA THR A 208 -8.44 -3.62 -33.42
C THR A 208 -9.24 -3.64 -32.10
N LYS A 209 -10.56 -3.84 -32.17
CA LYS A 209 -11.41 -3.94 -30.96
C LYS A 209 -11.23 -5.28 -30.23
N THR A 210 -11.13 -6.39 -30.94
CA THR A 210 -10.99 -7.73 -30.33
C THR A 210 -9.62 -7.93 -29.67
N THR A 211 -8.55 -7.46 -30.29
CA THR A 211 -7.18 -7.53 -29.73
C THR A 211 -7.05 -6.73 -28.43
N ARG A 212 -7.65 -5.53 -28.37
CA ARG A 212 -7.64 -4.67 -27.18
C ARG A 212 -8.35 -5.28 -25.97
N THR A 213 -9.49 -5.94 -26.20
CA THR A 213 -10.28 -6.58 -25.13
C THR A 213 -9.51 -7.75 -24.49
N ARG A 214 -8.73 -8.49 -25.31
CA ARG A 214 -7.90 -9.61 -24.84
C ARG A 214 -6.73 -9.17 -23.97
N ASP A 215 -6.17 -7.99 -24.21
CA ASP A 215 -5.05 -7.48 -23.42
C ASP A 215 -5.49 -6.98 -22.03
N GLY A 216 -6.68 -6.39 -21.92
CA GLY A 216 -7.29 -5.99 -20.65
C GLY A 216 -7.55 -7.17 -19.70
N LEU A 217 -8.05 -8.30 -20.22
CA LEU A 217 -8.25 -9.53 -19.45
C LEU A 217 -6.96 -10.05 -18.79
N LYS A 218 -5.86 -10.06 -19.55
CA LYS A 218 -4.58 -10.53 -19.03
C LYS A 218 -4.06 -9.61 -17.93
N PHE A 219 -4.29 -8.31 -18.02
CA PHE A 219 -3.93 -7.35 -16.97
C PHE A 219 -4.71 -7.64 -15.67
N SER A 220 -6.04 -7.82 -15.77
CA SER A 220 -6.89 -8.13 -14.62
C SER A 220 -6.44 -9.41 -13.88
N ARG A 221 -6.04 -10.45 -14.61
CA ARG A 221 -5.56 -11.70 -14.01
C ARG A 221 -4.27 -11.53 -13.22
N ILE A 222 -3.35 -10.67 -13.69
CA ILE A 222 -2.09 -10.40 -12.99
C ILE A 222 -2.37 -9.65 -11.69
N VAL A 223 -3.25 -8.66 -11.74
CA VAL A 223 -3.66 -7.90 -10.55
C VAL A 223 -4.33 -8.82 -9.52
N ALA A 224 -5.23 -9.70 -9.94
CA ALA A 224 -5.86 -10.68 -9.04
C ALA A 224 -4.84 -11.67 -8.43
N PHE A 225 -3.85 -12.10 -9.20
CA PHE A 225 -2.77 -12.95 -8.69
C PHE A 225 -1.92 -12.24 -7.64
N GLN A 226 -1.60 -10.95 -7.86
CA GLN A 226 -0.88 -10.14 -6.88
C GLN A 226 -1.66 -9.93 -5.59
N ALA A 227 -2.95 -9.59 -5.71
CA ALA A 227 -3.86 -9.51 -4.57
C ALA A 227 -3.87 -10.82 -3.77
N THR A 228 -3.92 -11.96 -4.45
CA THR A 228 -3.89 -13.28 -3.80
C THR A 228 -2.58 -13.55 -3.09
N LEU A 229 -1.43 -13.27 -3.75
CA LEU A 229 -0.12 -13.41 -3.12
C LEU A 229 0.03 -12.51 -1.90
N TYR A 230 -0.50 -11.29 -1.97
CA TYR A 230 -0.47 -10.35 -0.87
C TYR A 230 -1.27 -10.84 0.34
N ILE A 231 -2.49 -11.35 0.13
CA ILE A 231 -3.28 -12.01 1.17
C ILE A 231 -2.54 -13.18 1.79
N LEU A 232 -1.92 -14.02 0.95
CA LEU A 232 -1.16 -15.18 1.40
C LEU A 232 0.02 -14.76 2.27
N THR A 233 0.77 -13.74 1.86
CA THR A 233 1.87 -13.15 2.64
C THR A 233 1.38 -12.66 4.00
N VAL A 234 0.27 -11.92 4.02
CA VAL A 234 -0.35 -11.44 5.26
C VAL A 234 -0.69 -12.61 6.19
N PHE A 235 -1.34 -13.66 5.69
CA PHE A 235 -1.67 -14.82 6.52
C PHE A 235 -0.44 -15.54 7.05
N ILE A 236 0.58 -15.72 6.21
CA ILE A 236 1.83 -16.40 6.61
C ILE A 236 2.56 -15.61 7.71
N ILE A 237 2.56 -14.28 7.65
CA ILE A 237 3.27 -13.43 8.62
C ILE A 237 2.46 -13.25 9.90
N TYR A 238 1.18 -12.92 9.78
CA TYR A 238 0.38 -12.45 10.93
C TYR A 238 -0.35 -13.56 11.68
N ILE A 239 -0.69 -14.71 11.07
CA ILE A 239 -1.30 -15.82 11.82
C ILE A 239 -0.33 -16.35 12.89
N PRO A 240 0.94 -16.68 12.59
CA PRO A 240 1.86 -17.16 13.61
C PRO A 240 2.10 -16.13 14.72
N LEU A 241 2.15 -14.85 14.35
CA LEU A 241 2.25 -13.75 15.32
C LEU A 241 1.03 -13.69 16.23
N ALA A 242 -0.19 -13.80 15.70
CA ALA A 242 -1.42 -13.78 16.48
C ALA A 242 -1.49 -14.98 17.44
N ILE A 243 -1.16 -16.18 16.95
CA ILE A 243 -1.08 -17.39 17.78
C ILE A 243 -0.04 -17.20 18.89
N SER A 244 1.14 -16.65 18.56
CA SER A 244 2.20 -16.38 19.53
C SER A 244 1.83 -15.33 20.58
N LEU A 245 0.86 -14.44 20.30
CA LEU A 245 0.37 -13.46 21.26
C LEU A 245 -0.70 -14.04 22.20
N GLU A 246 -1.44 -15.07 21.76
CA GLU A 246 -2.50 -15.70 22.57
C GLU A 246 -1.98 -16.84 23.46
N SER A 247 -0.99 -17.61 23.00
CA SER A 247 -0.42 -18.67 23.82
C SER A 247 0.43 -18.08 24.94
N ASN A 248 0.06 -18.36 26.19
CA ASN A 248 0.91 -18.04 27.35
C ASN A 248 2.13 -18.97 27.44
N ASP A 249 2.07 -20.13 26.78
CA ASP A 249 3.09 -21.20 26.82
C ASP A 249 3.91 -21.27 25.52
N VAL A 250 4.18 -20.14 24.84
CA VAL A 250 4.97 -20.19 23.60
C VAL A 250 6.33 -20.80 23.92
N GLU A 251 6.53 -22.04 23.49
CA GLU A 251 7.86 -22.61 23.30
C GLU A 251 8.71 -21.56 22.60
N GLU A 252 9.76 -21.12 23.28
CA GLU A 252 10.60 -19.96 22.91
C GLU A 252 11.01 -19.96 21.41
N GLY A 253 11.04 -21.12 20.75
CA GLY A 253 11.37 -21.25 19.34
C GLY A 253 10.37 -20.63 18.35
N ALA A 254 9.07 -20.86 18.49
CA ALA A 254 8.10 -20.48 17.44
C ALA A 254 7.86 -18.97 17.39
N GLY A 255 7.72 -18.34 18.55
CA GLY A 255 7.58 -16.89 18.68
C GLY A 255 8.82 -16.16 18.15
N VAL A 256 10.02 -16.61 18.55
CA VAL A 256 11.29 -16.04 18.08
C VAL A 256 11.45 -16.21 16.57
N TYR A 257 11.13 -17.37 16.01
CA TYR A 257 11.20 -17.59 14.58
C TYR A 257 10.31 -16.61 13.80
N SER A 258 9.06 -16.42 14.25
CA SER A 258 8.13 -15.51 13.59
C SER A 258 8.60 -14.05 13.61
N ARG A 259 9.11 -13.57 14.76
CA ARG A 259 9.59 -12.19 14.92
C ARG A 259 10.89 -11.94 14.16
N VAL A 260 11.85 -12.86 14.26
CA VAL A 260 13.17 -12.68 13.64
C VAL A 260 13.13 -12.89 12.14
N PHE A 261 12.39 -13.88 11.65
CA PHE A 261 12.37 -14.18 10.22
C PHE A 261 11.16 -13.54 9.53
N LEU A 262 9.94 -13.90 9.91
CA LEU A 262 8.75 -13.54 9.13
C LEU A 262 8.49 -12.03 9.09
N GLN A 263 8.65 -11.33 10.22
CA GLN A 263 8.42 -9.88 10.28
C GLN A 263 9.46 -9.11 9.45
N ASN A 264 10.73 -9.52 9.48
CA ASN A 264 11.78 -8.87 8.67
C ASN A 264 11.64 -9.16 7.17
N PHE A 265 11.06 -10.30 6.79
CA PHE A 265 10.79 -10.63 5.38
C PHE A 265 9.54 -9.96 4.81
N GLU A 266 8.72 -9.27 5.61
CA GLU A 266 7.51 -8.60 5.13
C GLU A 266 7.82 -7.63 3.97
N GLY A 267 8.78 -6.74 4.18
CA GLY A 267 9.23 -5.81 3.15
C GLY A 267 9.79 -6.51 1.91
N PHE A 268 10.46 -7.65 2.09
CA PHE A 268 10.96 -8.47 1.00
C PHE A 268 9.83 -9.09 0.17
N PHE A 269 8.81 -9.68 0.81
CA PHE A 269 7.67 -10.25 0.09
C PHE A 269 6.91 -9.18 -0.69
N ILE A 270 6.71 -8.00 -0.09
CA ILE A 270 6.06 -6.87 -0.77
C ILE A 270 6.87 -6.41 -1.97
N LEU A 271 8.19 -6.28 -1.80
CA LEU A 271 9.11 -5.98 -2.90
C LEU A 271 9.00 -7.03 -4.01
N CYS A 272 8.97 -8.32 -3.69
CA CYS A 272 8.79 -9.39 -4.67
C CYS A 272 7.47 -9.27 -5.44
N ILE A 273 6.37 -8.95 -4.77
CA ILE A 273 5.05 -8.76 -5.40
C ILE A 273 5.10 -7.59 -6.41
N PHE A 274 5.70 -6.46 -6.03
CA PHE A 274 5.87 -5.31 -6.92
C PHE A 274 6.81 -5.59 -8.09
N LEU A 275 7.96 -6.23 -7.83
CA LEU A 275 8.92 -6.59 -8.88
C LEU A 275 8.34 -7.60 -9.86
N TYR A 276 7.54 -8.56 -9.38
CA TYR A 276 6.89 -9.56 -10.21
C TYR A 276 6.04 -8.89 -11.31
N HIS A 277 5.27 -7.85 -10.97
CA HIS A 277 4.49 -7.10 -11.97
C HIS A 277 5.38 -6.55 -13.09
N LYS A 278 6.44 -5.86 -12.69
CA LYS A 278 7.32 -5.13 -13.60
C LYS A 278 8.09 -6.08 -14.49
N VAL A 279 8.63 -7.16 -13.91
CA VAL A 279 9.32 -8.22 -14.64
C VAL A 279 8.36 -8.87 -15.64
N HIS A 280 7.14 -9.18 -15.22
CA HIS A 280 6.14 -9.78 -16.10
C HIS A 280 5.79 -8.87 -17.30
N ASN A 281 5.54 -7.59 -17.05
CA ASN A 281 5.23 -6.62 -18.10
C ASN A 281 6.41 -6.40 -19.05
N LEU A 282 7.63 -6.34 -18.52
CA LEU A 282 8.84 -6.19 -19.31
C LEU A 282 9.06 -7.39 -20.25
N ARG A 283 8.90 -8.61 -19.74
CA ARG A 283 9.04 -9.85 -20.54
C ARG A 283 7.94 -10.00 -21.59
N ARG A 284 6.76 -9.43 -21.35
CA ARG A 284 5.64 -9.45 -22.31
C ARG A 284 5.79 -8.45 -23.45
N SER A 285 6.62 -7.40 -23.29
CA SER A 285 6.89 -6.47 -24.38
C SER A 285 7.43 -7.23 -25.60
N LYS A 286 6.86 -6.95 -26.79
CA LYS A 286 6.91 -7.79 -28.03
C LYS A 286 8.30 -8.28 -28.46
N ASN A 287 9.38 -7.65 -28.00
CA ASN A 287 10.76 -7.99 -28.38
C ASN A 287 11.54 -8.78 -27.30
N ARG A 288 10.93 -9.21 -26.18
CA ARG A 288 11.69 -9.71 -25.01
C ARG A 288 11.12 -10.97 -24.32
N SER A 289 10.34 -11.80 -25.03
CA SER A 289 9.73 -13.00 -24.44
C SER A 289 10.73 -14.00 -23.84
N ASN A 290 11.93 -14.08 -24.42
CA ASN A 290 12.98 -15.01 -24.01
C ASN A 290 13.97 -14.40 -22.99
N MET A 291 13.71 -13.19 -22.50
CA MET A 291 14.58 -12.55 -21.50
C MET A 291 14.54 -13.32 -20.18
N PRO A 292 15.69 -13.77 -19.63
CA PRO A 292 15.76 -14.41 -18.32
C PRO A 292 15.37 -13.44 -17.20
N LEU A 293 14.83 -13.99 -16.10
CA LEU A 293 14.30 -13.21 -14.99
C LEU A 293 15.35 -12.29 -14.35
N ILE A 294 16.59 -12.75 -14.22
CA ILE A 294 17.70 -11.96 -13.65
C ILE A 294 18.03 -10.74 -14.53
N GLU A 295 18.00 -10.89 -15.86
CA GLU A 295 18.25 -9.78 -16.77
C GLU A 295 17.10 -8.77 -16.75
N ALA A 296 15.86 -9.24 -16.67
CA ALA A 296 14.69 -8.38 -16.47
C ALA A 296 14.78 -7.59 -15.15
N LEU A 297 15.16 -8.24 -14.05
CA LEU A 297 15.39 -7.58 -12.76
C LEU A 297 16.53 -6.57 -12.84
N LYS A 298 17.67 -6.95 -13.42
CA LYS A 298 18.82 -6.06 -13.61
C LYS A 298 18.42 -4.82 -14.39
N LEU A 299 17.62 -4.98 -15.46
CA LEU A 299 17.13 -3.87 -16.25
C LEU A 299 16.20 -2.94 -15.43
N ILE A 300 15.30 -3.50 -14.61
CA ILE A 300 14.42 -2.69 -13.74
C ILE A 300 15.23 -1.87 -12.75
N PHE A 301 16.27 -2.44 -12.14
CA PHE A 301 17.12 -1.73 -11.17
C PHE A 301 18.16 -0.80 -11.81
N SER A 302 18.59 -1.07 -13.05
CA SER A 302 19.58 -0.26 -13.78
C SER A 302 18.95 0.89 -14.58
N SER A 303 17.64 0.87 -14.80
CA SER A 303 16.89 1.93 -15.49
C SER A 303 16.76 3.17 -14.58
N ARG A 304 17.82 3.98 -14.48
CA ARG A 304 17.89 5.12 -13.55
C ARG A 304 17.43 6.47 -14.13
N GLU A 305 17.33 6.63 -15.46
CA GLU A 305 17.35 7.99 -16.05
C GLU A 305 16.24 8.39 -17.04
N ASP A 306 15.50 7.49 -17.70
CA ASP A 306 14.62 7.90 -18.82
C ASP A 306 13.13 7.50 -18.71
N ARG A 307 12.64 7.09 -17.53
CA ARG A 307 11.27 6.56 -17.42
C ARG A 307 10.56 6.87 -16.11
N ASP A 308 10.10 8.12 -15.99
CA ASP A 308 9.11 8.54 -14.98
C ASP A 308 7.83 7.69 -15.03
N ASP A 309 7.55 7.03 -16.16
CA ASP A 309 6.39 6.14 -16.32
C ASP A 309 6.45 4.81 -15.56
N PHE A 310 7.61 4.39 -15.01
CA PHE A 310 7.80 3.00 -14.60
C PHE A 310 7.99 2.77 -13.10
N PHE A 311 8.33 3.78 -12.29
CA PHE A 311 8.71 3.50 -10.90
C PHE A 311 7.57 3.59 -9.88
N LEU A 312 6.82 4.69 -9.78
CA LEU A 312 5.74 4.84 -8.80
C LEU A 312 4.58 5.74 -9.23
N GLU A 313 4.79 6.75 -10.10
CA GLU A 313 3.74 7.75 -10.43
C GLU A 313 2.67 7.27 -11.41
N ASN A 314 2.97 6.25 -12.21
CA ASN A 314 2.04 5.70 -13.18
C ASN A 314 1.86 4.19 -12.96
N ILE A 315 1.27 3.81 -11.82
CA ILE A 315 0.21 2.78 -11.90
C ILE A 315 -0.99 3.43 -12.59
N THR A 316 -0.78 4.00 -13.78
CA THR A 316 -1.82 4.08 -14.78
C THR A 316 -2.20 2.64 -15.00
N MET A 317 -3.21 2.18 -14.24
CA MET A 317 -4.14 1.20 -14.78
C MET A 317 -4.39 1.68 -16.17
N VAL A 318 -3.87 0.90 -17.13
CA VAL A 318 -3.89 1.21 -18.55
C VAL A 318 -5.22 1.89 -18.78
N GLN A 319 -5.19 3.21 -19.02
CA GLN A 319 -6.39 4.02 -19.21
C GLN A 319 -6.95 3.59 -20.56
N LEU A 320 -7.46 2.36 -20.61
CA LEU A 320 -7.95 1.70 -21.82
C LEU A 320 -9.19 2.41 -22.34
N GLU A 321 -9.78 3.28 -21.53
CA GLU A 321 -11.12 3.83 -21.71
C GLU A 321 -11.10 5.37 -21.88
N SER A 322 -10.16 6.09 -21.25
CA SER A 322 -10.12 7.57 -21.31
C SER A 322 -9.77 8.08 -22.72
N ASP A 323 -8.63 7.64 -23.24
CA ASP A 323 -8.11 8.20 -24.49
C ASP A 323 -8.85 7.64 -25.71
N ASP A 324 -9.44 6.44 -25.62
CA ASP A 324 -10.30 5.92 -26.69
C ASP A 324 -11.65 6.60 -26.73
N ILE A 325 -12.25 6.90 -25.58
CA ILE A 325 -13.47 7.69 -25.54
C ILE A 325 -13.17 9.12 -26.00
N ARG A 326 -12.01 9.69 -25.63
CA ARG A 326 -11.59 11.00 -26.12
C ARG A 326 -11.35 11.00 -27.62
N LEU A 327 -10.61 10.03 -28.14
CA LEU A 327 -10.36 9.85 -29.58
C LEU A 327 -11.64 9.54 -30.35
N ARG A 328 -12.57 8.74 -29.82
CA ARG A 328 -13.88 8.50 -30.46
C ARG A 328 -14.76 9.73 -30.44
N ARG A 329 -14.70 10.53 -29.37
CA ARG A 329 -15.46 11.78 -29.27
C ARG A 329 -14.87 12.83 -30.20
N GLU A 330 -13.55 12.94 -30.25
CA GLU A 330 -12.82 13.79 -31.20
C GLU A 330 -13.09 13.34 -32.64
N ALA A 331 -13.07 12.04 -32.94
CA ALA A 331 -13.39 11.51 -34.27
C ALA A 331 -14.87 11.66 -34.65
N ALA A 332 -15.79 11.53 -33.70
CA ALA A 332 -17.22 11.77 -33.94
C ALA A 332 -17.51 13.26 -34.17
N ILE A 333 -16.88 14.16 -33.40
CA ILE A 333 -16.94 15.60 -33.62
C ILE A 333 -16.32 15.95 -34.98
N GLN A 334 -15.19 15.37 -35.33
CA GLN A 334 -14.54 15.58 -36.64
C GLN A 334 -15.44 15.10 -37.78
N ALA A 335 -16.08 13.93 -37.65
CA ALA A 335 -17.02 13.41 -38.65
C ALA A 335 -18.27 14.29 -38.78
N GLU A 336 -18.82 14.82 -37.68
CA GLU A 336 -19.91 15.81 -37.74
C GLU A 336 -19.48 17.11 -38.42
N MET A 337 -18.25 17.58 -38.16
CA MET A 337 -17.69 18.76 -38.83
C MET A 337 -17.48 18.55 -40.33
N ASP A 338 -17.05 17.36 -40.75
CA ASP A 338 -16.82 17.05 -42.17
C ASP A 338 -18.16 16.95 -42.94
N VAL A 339 -19.20 16.34 -42.33
CA VAL A 339 -20.57 16.29 -42.92
C VAL A 339 -21.19 17.69 -43.01
N ALA A 340 -21.02 18.53 -41.99
CA ALA A 340 -21.51 19.90 -42.01
C ALA A 340 -20.82 20.78 -43.07
N ASN A 341 -19.60 20.43 -43.49
CA ASN A 341 -18.86 21.17 -44.50
C ASN A 341 -19.29 20.80 -45.93
N GLU A 342 -19.72 19.56 -46.19
CA GLU A 342 -20.21 19.12 -47.51
C GLU A 342 -21.58 19.74 -47.87
N ASP A 343 -22.44 20.02 -46.89
CA ASP A 343 -23.75 20.66 -47.13
C ASP A 343 -23.65 22.18 -47.37
N SER A 344 -22.45 22.77 -47.30
CA SER A 344 -22.23 24.19 -47.57
C SER A 344 -21.95 24.52 -49.04
N PHE A 345 -22.07 23.56 -49.96
CA PHE A 345 -22.08 23.83 -51.40
C PHE A 345 -23.43 24.45 -51.83
N VAL A 346 -23.68 25.67 -51.36
CA VAL A 346 -24.81 26.49 -51.76
C VAL A 346 -24.45 27.21 -53.06
N ASP A 347 -25.30 26.91 -54.03
CA ASP A 347 -25.48 27.53 -55.33
C ASP A 347 -25.39 29.07 -55.30
N ASP A 348 -24.65 29.59 -56.27
CA ASP A 348 -24.26 30.98 -56.46
C ASP A 348 -25.47 31.79 -56.93
N SER A 349 -26.45 32.01 -56.04
CA SER A 349 -27.60 32.86 -56.33
C SER A 349 -27.82 33.89 -55.23
N LYS A 350 -27.37 35.12 -55.52
CA LYS A 350 -27.72 36.36 -54.82
C LYS A 350 -29.22 36.42 -54.51
N PRO A 351 -29.56 36.87 -53.30
CA PRO A 351 -30.59 37.90 -53.22
C PRO A 351 -30.23 39.05 -52.28
N ASP A 352 -30.97 40.12 -52.50
CA ASP A 352 -30.74 41.48 -52.05
C ASP A 352 -30.75 41.70 -50.54
N THR A 353 -29.92 42.68 -50.17
CA THR A 353 -29.90 43.40 -48.90
C THR A 353 -31.23 44.09 -48.62
N ALA A 354 -31.93 43.68 -47.56
CA ALA A 354 -32.79 44.57 -46.76
C ALA A 354 -33.11 43.92 -45.41
N ASP A 355 -33.11 44.75 -44.37
CA ASP A 355 -33.71 44.58 -43.05
C ASP A 355 -32.98 43.72 -42.02
N LEU A 356 -32.00 44.37 -41.39
CA LEU A 356 -31.34 43.93 -40.16
C LEU A 356 -31.54 45.02 -39.09
N GLU A 357 -32.69 45.00 -38.43
CA GLU A 357 -32.86 45.66 -37.14
C GLU A 357 -33.66 44.77 -36.19
N LYS A 358 -33.17 44.72 -34.94
CA LYS A 358 -33.91 44.43 -33.71
C LYS A 358 -34.01 42.96 -33.31
N TYR A 359 -33.06 42.50 -32.51
CA TYR A 359 -33.37 41.85 -31.23
C TYR A 359 -32.16 41.89 -30.29
N GLU A 360 -32.24 42.77 -29.29
CA GLU A 360 -31.34 42.81 -28.14
C GLU A 360 -31.87 41.91 -27.01
N GLY A 361 -30.95 41.18 -26.39
CA GLY A 361 -30.87 41.15 -24.93
C GLY A 361 -31.48 39.94 -24.22
N ILE A 362 -30.67 38.92 -23.96
CA ILE A 362 -30.55 38.25 -22.64
C ILE A 362 -29.11 37.72 -22.52
N SER A 363 -28.23 38.44 -21.82
CA SER A 363 -26.92 37.93 -21.39
C SER A 363 -26.97 37.52 -19.92
N PHE A 364 -26.72 36.24 -19.64
CA PHE A 364 -26.46 35.78 -18.27
C PHE A 364 -25.00 36.08 -17.91
N ALA A 365 -24.81 36.95 -16.93
CA ALA A 365 -23.52 37.26 -16.34
C ALA A 365 -23.07 36.12 -15.40
N SER A 366 -21.90 35.55 -15.67
CA SER A 366 -21.12 34.77 -14.69
C SER A 366 -20.39 35.71 -13.74
N PRO A 367 -20.33 35.43 -12.42
CA PRO A 367 -19.47 36.18 -11.52
C PRO A 367 -18.01 35.77 -11.73
N GLY A 368 -17.22 36.68 -12.28
CA GLY A 368 -15.76 36.58 -12.34
C GLY A 368 -15.14 36.88 -10.98
N VAL A 369 -14.40 35.93 -10.44
CA VAL A 369 -13.52 36.12 -9.28
C VAL A 369 -12.15 36.53 -9.83
N SER A 370 -11.80 37.80 -9.69
CA SER A 370 -10.45 38.32 -9.96
C SER A 370 -9.63 38.29 -8.66
N TYR A 371 -8.50 37.59 -8.67
CA TYR A 371 -7.49 37.73 -7.62
C TYR A 371 -6.59 38.92 -7.94
N ASN A 372 -6.67 39.97 -7.11
CA ASN A 372 -5.72 41.07 -7.11
C ASN A 372 -4.45 40.64 -6.37
N TYR A 373 -3.32 40.68 -7.08
CA TYR A 373 -1.97 40.68 -6.53
C TYR A 373 -1.47 42.12 -6.60
N GLY A 374 -1.08 42.70 -5.46
CA GLY A 374 -0.56 44.06 -5.42
C GLY A 374 -0.37 44.63 -4.01
N ASP A 375 0.87 44.49 -3.54
CA ASP A 375 1.70 45.49 -2.84
C ASP A 375 1.36 46.03 -1.44
N ALA A 376 2.29 45.67 -0.54
CA ALA A 376 3.12 46.55 0.30
C ALA A 376 2.45 47.61 1.18
N VAL A 377 2.48 47.38 2.50
CA VAL A 377 2.69 48.46 3.49
C VAL A 377 3.62 47.99 4.61
N SER A 378 4.69 48.77 4.75
CA SER A 378 5.62 48.85 5.87
C SER A 378 4.92 49.31 7.15
N SER A 379 5.23 48.70 8.28
CA SER A 379 5.21 49.41 9.57
C SER A 379 6.06 48.70 10.62
N ASP A 380 7.08 49.43 11.04
CA ASP A 380 7.94 49.22 12.19
C ASP A 380 7.17 48.88 13.48
N GLY A 381 7.70 47.94 14.25
CA GLY A 381 7.21 47.58 15.57
C GLY A 381 8.27 46.85 16.39
N LYS A 382 9.20 47.61 16.95
CA LYS A 382 10.22 47.14 17.92
C LYS A 382 9.55 46.46 19.12
N SER A 383 9.94 45.23 19.41
CA SER A 383 9.80 44.61 20.74
C SER A 383 11.01 43.74 21.01
N SER A 384 11.87 44.24 21.88
CA SER A 384 13.08 43.61 22.41
C SER A 384 12.75 42.55 23.45
N ILE A 385 13.06 41.29 23.16
CA ILE A 385 13.24 40.24 24.16
C ILE A 385 14.62 39.63 23.92
N GLY A 386 15.48 39.73 24.94
CA GLY A 386 16.90 39.39 24.86
C GLY A 386 17.16 37.88 24.75
N PRO A 387 18.33 37.47 24.20
CA PRO A 387 18.69 36.08 24.10
C PRO A 387 19.27 35.58 25.43
N SER A 388 18.57 34.66 26.08
CA SER A 388 19.14 33.81 27.12
C SER A 388 20.09 32.81 26.48
N ALA A 389 21.37 32.91 26.85
CA ALA A 389 22.41 31.97 26.47
C ALA A 389 22.12 30.56 27.01
N PHE A 390 21.93 29.60 26.10
CA PHE A 390 21.99 28.18 26.38
C PHE A 390 23.09 27.59 25.51
N SER A 391 24.31 27.52 26.04
CA SER A 391 25.45 26.83 25.42
C SER A 391 25.35 25.34 25.75
N HIS A 392 24.71 24.55 24.90
CA HIS A 392 24.86 23.10 24.91
C HIS A 392 26.05 22.71 24.04
N SER A 393 27.13 22.29 24.68
CA SER A 393 28.24 21.57 24.06
C SER A 393 27.76 20.23 23.53
N THR A 394 27.77 20.04 22.22
CA THR A 394 27.65 18.74 21.57
C THR A 394 28.93 17.93 21.80
N PRO A 395 28.88 16.69 22.32
CA PRO A 395 30.07 15.84 22.36
C PRO A 395 30.42 15.39 20.94
N ASN A 396 31.69 15.56 20.58
CA ASN A 396 32.31 15.06 19.36
C ASN A 396 32.24 13.51 19.35
N PHE A 397 31.65 12.92 18.31
CA PHE A 397 31.40 11.48 18.20
C PHE A 397 32.47 10.70 17.41
N ASP A 398 33.62 11.33 17.12
CA ASP A 398 34.58 10.80 16.15
C ASP A 398 35.62 9.78 16.70
N ASP A 399 35.54 9.38 17.98
CA ASP A 399 36.56 8.49 18.60
C ASP A 399 35.98 7.19 19.20
N ILE A 400 35.12 6.48 18.46
CA ILE A 400 34.74 5.11 18.82
C ILE A 400 35.24 4.11 17.75
N SER A 401 36.51 3.73 17.89
CA SER A 401 37.11 2.59 17.21
C SER A 401 36.79 1.31 17.99
N TYR A 402 36.04 0.38 17.37
CA TYR A 402 35.72 -0.92 17.96
C TYR A 402 36.77 -1.97 17.56
N ASP A 403 37.48 -2.52 18.54
CA ASP A 403 38.33 -3.71 18.37
C ASP A 403 37.46 -4.98 18.41
N VAL A 404 36.97 -5.39 17.24
CA VAL A 404 36.11 -6.58 17.04
C VAL A 404 36.86 -7.89 17.36
N SER A 405 38.19 -7.86 17.51
CA SER A 405 39.00 -9.06 17.71
C SER A 405 38.93 -9.68 19.11
N LYS A 406 38.32 -8.99 20.08
CA LYS A 406 38.21 -9.47 21.48
C LYS A 406 36.86 -10.08 21.87
N PHE A 407 35.90 -10.19 20.94
CA PHE A 407 34.57 -10.72 21.24
C PHE A 407 34.58 -12.26 21.24
N ASN A 408 34.82 -12.88 22.41
CA ASN A 408 34.83 -14.33 22.57
C ASN A 408 33.43 -14.88 22.85
N TRP A 409 32.79 -15.42 21.81
CA TRP A 409 31.46 -16.05 21.86
C TRP A 409 31.37 -17.29 22.77
N GLN A 410 32.49 -17.90 23.18
CA GLN A 410 32.46 -19.08 24.07
C GLN A 410 32.10 -18.74 25.52
N SER A 411 32.34 -17.51 26.00
CA SER A 411 32.02 -17.11 27.37
C SER A 411 30.51 -16.93 27.62
N VAL A 412 29.71 -16.75 26.57
CA VAL A 412 28.25 -16.55 26.67
C VAL A 412 27.53 -17.91 26.82
N LYS A 413 28.08 -18.99 26.25
CA LYS A 413 27.49 -20.33 26.37
C LYS A 413 27.68 -20.95 27.76
N SER A 414 28.80 -20.69 28.44
CA SER A 414 29.06 -21.25 29.78
C SER A 414 28.21 -20.59 30.88
N GLY A 415 27.94 -19.28 30.79
CA GLY A 415 27.10 -18.58 31.77
C GLY A 415 25.60 -18.94 31.68
N ALA A 416 25.11 -19.29 30.48
CA ALA A 416 23.71 -19.70 30.29
C ALA A 416 23.44 -21.12 30.83
N GLN A 417 24.40 -22.04 30.72
CA GLN A 417 24.26 -23.42 31.20
C GLN A 417 24.28 -23.53 32.74
N GLU A 418 25.03 -22.67 33.42
CA GLU A 418 25.15 -22.71 34.89
C GLU A 418 23.91 -22.13 35.61
N SER A 419 23.18 -21.20 34.96
CA SER A 419 21.93 -20.63 35.47
C SER A 419 20.73 -21.60 35.36
N SER A 420 20.72 -22.46 34.34
CA SER A 420 19.63 -23.44 34.14
C SER A 420 19.72 -24.68 35.06
N SER A 421 20.90 -25.00 35.60
CA SER A 421 21.08 -26.24 36.38
C SER A 421 20.77 -26.10 37.88
N ASN A 422 20.65 -24.88 38.42
CA ASN A 422 20.47 -24.67 39.87
C ASN A 422 19.02 -24.35 40.30
N ARG A 423 18.05 -24.27 39.38
CA ARG A 423 16.64 -23.94 39.74
C ARG A 423 15.70 -25.12 39.93
N TYR A 424 16.17 -26.36 39.79
CA TYR A 424 15.30 -27.56 39.84
C TYR A 424 15.28 -28.35 41.16
N TYR A 425 15.95 -27.90 42.24
CA TYR A 425 16.06 -28.72 43.48
C TYR A 425 15.57 -28.11 44.80
N GLU A 426 14.89 -26.95 44.80
CA GLU A 426 14.26 -26.43 46.03
C GLU A 426 12.73 -26.27 45.90
N GLN A 427 12.04 -27.36 45.59
CA GLN A 427 10.66 -27.54 46.07
C GLN A 427 10.72 -28.32 47.39
N ARG A 428 10.96 -27.59 48.48
CA ARG A 428 10.92 -28.12 49.83
C ARG A 428 9.46 -28.24 50.27
N SER A 429 9.05 -29.48 50.42
CA SER A 429 7.82 -29.94 51.08
C SER A 429 7.57 -29.20 52.41
N TYR A 430 6.62 -28.27 52.42
CA TYR A 430 5.88 -27.92 53.64
C TYR A 430 4.75 -28.93 53.78
N ALA A 431 5.06 -30.04 54.46
CA ALA A 431 4.07 -30.97 54.95
C ALA A 431 3.74 -30.60 56.40
N ASP A 432 2.45 -30.60 56.68
CA ASP A 432 1.79 -30.34 57.95
C ASP A 432 2.48 -30.99 59.16
N GLU A 433 2.83 -30.17 60.16
CA GLU A 433 2.81 -30.58 61.55
C GLU A 433 1.68 -29.83 62.26
N SER A 434 0.49 -30.44 62.24
CA SER A 434 -0.54 -30.19 63.24
C SER A 434 -1.13 -31.54 63.68
N SER A 435 -1.19 -31.73 65.01
CA SER A 435 -1.93 -32.79 65.73
C SER A 435 -1.20 -34.10 66.05
N CYS A 436 -0.52 -34.14 67.21
CA CYS A 436 -0.81 -35.03 68.36
C CYS A 436 0.27 -34.90 69.43
#